data_AF-A0A3D0PMT7-F1
#
_entry.id   AF-A0A3D0PMT7-F1
#
_cell.length_a   1.000
_cell.length_b   1.000
_cell.length_c   1.000
_cell.angle_alpha   90.00
_cell.angle_beta   90.00
_cell.angle_gamma   90.00
#
_symmetry.space_group_name_H-M   'P 1'
#
loop_
_entity.id
_entity.type
_entity.pdbx_description
1 polymer ?
#
loop_
_entity_poly.entity_id
_entity_poly.type
_entity_poly.pdbx_seq_one_letter_code
_entity_poly.pdbx_strand_id
1 'polypeptide(L)'
;FHKFKILVPVLLMFLVLSACRVGEERYELTSYIGSSIAAFEKGTGAKLTLASNDVYAMEGVVQVIAPGGEIASLTLLNSADYMVCGVKIGMNRKEAEPLLTEVFGKEISKTVNADNNSITYYYLGQNKKLYISYDTAEKVSEISYYKVVTDEEEDNQNVTTGELMMMVGDTKVYYNEAMVYLKSAEQNYENEYSEDIWDVDLYGNGRTFDSLLKDEIIKQITELKIIKHQAEKLGIILSEEEQADAKAYAKEHYEGLAVKDIDQYFITEALLEKVYADNILANKVYENMTINVDKNVSDTKAKQITVWQILINKKDNLTEEESAKAYQKVQNLWEQAKETDDFHALAEANSEAEKIEYTFGRGGGPKEYSDSFEQAAFTLKTGEVSSIISTDYGWHILYCVSDFNEDATIQVKEDIIEQRRNEMFAELYSEWSTEYDVVVNTEAWNAIALKDE
;
A
#
# COMPACT_ATOMS: atom_id res chain seq x y z
N PHE A 1 -18.36 -5.04 12.54
CA PHE A 1 -19.01 -4.55 11.31
C PHE A 1 -18.01 -3.69 10.57
N HIS A 2 -17.54 -4.19 9.43
CA HIS A 2 -16.43 -3.63 8.66
C HIS A 2 -16.76 -2.25 8.05
N LYS A 3 -15.74 -1.40 7.88
CA LYS A 3 -15.78 -0.18 7.08
C LYS A 3 -14.80 -0.33 5.89
N PHE A 4 -15.30 -0.69 4.71
CA PHE A 4 -14.55 -0.65 3.44
C PHE A 4 -14.77 0.68 2.72
N LYS A 5 -13.75 1.17 1.98
CA LYS A 5 -13.85 2.23 0.95
C LYS A 5 -12.95 1.87 -0.26
N ILE A 6 -13.12 2.57 -1.39
CA ILE A 6 -12.77 2.07 -2.75
C ILE A 6 -12.33 3.24 -3.67
N LEU A 7 -11.30 3.09 -4.53
CA LEU A 7 -11.25 3.43 -6.00
C LEU A 7 -9.82 3.45 -6.67
N VAL A 8 -9.60 2.52 -7.63
CA VAL A 8 -9.20 2.54 -9.08
C VAL A 8 -8.31 3.66 -9.77
N PRO A 9 -7.35 3.33 -10.73
CA PRO A 9 -6.40 4.18 -11.52
C PRO A 9 -6.46 3.99 -13.10
N VAL A 10 -5.36 4.17 -13.94
CA VAL A 10 -5.08 3.51 -15.31
C VAL A 10 -3.80 3.97 -16.17
N LEU A 11 -2.91 3.01 -16.64
CA LEU A 11 -2.04 2.90 -17.91
C LEU A 11 -0.75 3.80 -18.21
N LEU A 12 0.28 3.58 -19.13
CA LEU A 12 0.81 2.51 -20.10
C LEU A 12 2.19 2.82 -20.89
N MET A 13 3.10 1.83 -21.17
CA MET A 13 4.17 1.67 -22.28
C MET A 13 5.40 2.66 -22.46
N PHE A 14 6.53 2.52 -23.25
CA PHE A 14 7.41 1.55 -24.04
C PHE A 14 8.62 2.33 -24.73
N LEU A 15 9.74 1.92 -25.43
CA LEU A 15 10.66 0.80 -25.91
C LEU A 15 11.99 1.51 -26.50
N VAL A 16 13.07 1.14 -27.28
CA VAL A 16 13.85 0.05 -28.04
C VAL A 16 15.13 0.76 -28.71
N LEU A 17 16.31 0.34 -29.27
CA LEU A 17 17.39 -0.72 -29.48
C LEU A 17 18.63 -0.02 -30.22
N SER A 18 19.87 -0.49 -30.61
CA SER A 18 20.91 -1.53 -30.27
C SER A 18 22.22 -1.39 -31.17
N ALA A 19 23.25 -2.29 -31.05
CA ALA A 19 24.40 -2.65 -31.97
C ALA A 19 25.87 -2.03 -31.88
N CYS A 20 26.88 -2.72 -32.48
CA CYS A 20 28.33 -2.75 -32.04
C CYS A 20 29.46 -2.74 -33.14
N ARG A 21 30.75 -2.57 -32.74
CA ARG A 21 31.97 -3.01 -33.50
C ARG A 21 33.24 -3.22 -32.62
N VAL A 22 34.37 -3.63 -33.22
CA VAL A 22 35.49 -4.33 -32.54
C VAL A 22 36.87 -4.07 -33.20
N GLY A 23 37.98 -4.08 -32.43
CA GLY A 23 39.35 -3.97 -32.98
C GLY A 23 40.53 -3.91 -31.98
N GLU A 24 40.35 -3.36 -30.78
CA GLU A 24 41.38 -3.31 -29.72
C GLU A 24 41.40 -4.57 -28.81
N GLU A 25 40.65 -5.58 -29.22
CA GLU A 25 40.00 -6.60 -28.38
C GLU A 25 40.87 -7.29 -27.34
N ARG A 26 42.15 -7.55 -27.64
CA ARG A 26 42.92 -8.48 -26.82
C ARG A 26 43.22 -7.94 -25.42
N TYR A 27 43.32 -6.62 -25.32
CA TYR A 27 43.52 -5.90 -24.07
C TYR A 27 42.27 -5.11 -23.68
N GLU A 28 41.43 -4.76 -24.66
CA GLU A 28 40.13 -4.14 -24.46
C GLU A 28 39.08 -5.18 -24.01
N LEU A 29 38.85 -5.26 -22.71
CA LEU A 29 38.01 -6.29 -22.11
C LEU A 29 36.52 -6.15 -22.50
N THR A 30 36.08 -4.96 -22.94
CA THR A 30 34.70 -4.70 -23.39
C THR A 30 34.21 -5.65 -24.48
N SER A 31 35.08 -6.15 -25.38
CA SER A 31 34.67 -7.08 -26.44
C SER A 31 34.31 -8.49 -25.98
N TYR A 32 34.66 -8.88 -24.74
CA TYR A 32 34.38 -10.22 -24.20
C TYR A 32 33.08 -10.31 -23.39
N ILE A 33 32.34 -9.20 -23.25
CA ILE A 33 31.02 -9.15 -22.61
C ILE A 33 29.99 -9.80 -23.56
N GLY A 34 29.30 -10.84 -23.07
CA GLY A 34 28.53 -11.78 -23.90
C GLY A 34 29.40 -12.85 -24.57
N SER A 35 30.57 -13.18 -24.00
CA SER A 35 31.35 -14.36 -24.38
C SER A 35 31.61 -15.24 -23.15
N SER A 36 31.97 -16.51 -23.37
CA SER A 36 32.21 -17.44 -22.26
C SER A 36 33.56 -17.24 -21.58
N ILE A 37 33.67 -17.66 -20.31
CA ILE A 37 34.91 -17.59 -19.52
C ILE A 37 36.12 -18.18 -20.28
N ALA A 38 35.95 -19.34 -20.93
CA ALA A 38 37.00 -19.97 -21.70
C ALA A 38 37.39 -19.19 -22.98
N ALA A 39 36.50 -18.36 -23.53
CA ALA A 39 36.82 -17.43 -24.61
C ALA A 39 37.58 -16.20 -24.09
N PHE A 40 37.16 -15.65 -22.94
CA PHE A 40 37.83 -14.55 -22.24
C PHE A 40 39.28 -14.90 -21.87
N GLU A 41 39.51 -16.01 -21.15
CA GLU A 41 40.86 -16.44 -20.75
C GLU A 41 41.78 -16.66 -21.97
N LYS A 42 41.25 -17.29 -23.02
CA LYS A 42 42.00 -17.58 -24.25
C LYS A 42 42.32 -16.32 -25.07
N GLY A 43 41.41 -15.33 -25.06
CA GLY A 43 41.59 -14.04 -25.72
C GLY A 43 42.61 -13.17 -25.00
N THR A 44 42.28 -12.81 -23.75
CA THR A 44 43.02 -11.88 -22.88
C THR A 44 44.33 -12.44 -22.33
N GLY A 45 44.46 -13.76 -22.20
CA GLY A 45 45.55 -14.42 -21.49
C GLY A 45 45.42 -14.39 -19.96
N ALA A 46 44.36 -13.78 -19.41
CA ALA A 46 44.06 -13.84 -17.98
C ALA A 46 43.73 -15.27 -17.56
N LYS A 47 43.92 -15.57 -16.27
CA LYS A 47 43.51 -16.84 -15.65
C LYS A 47 42.59 -16.56 -14.49
N LEU A 48 41.38 -17.11 -14.56
CA LEU A 48 40.31 -16.83 -13.63
C LEU A 48 40.01 -18.05 -12.77
N THR A 49 39.86 -17.84 -11.46
CA THR A 49 39.33 -18.84 -10.53
C THR A 49 37.88 -18.50 -10.21
N LEU A 50 37.00 -19.50 -10.21
CA LEU A 50 35.64 -19.37 -9.67
C LEU A 50 35.73 -19.02 -8.17
N ALA A 51 35.14 -17.89 -7.78
CA ALA A 51 35.16 -17.36 -6.42
C ALA A 51 33.84 -17.61 -5.66
N SER A 52 32.70 -17.56 -6.38
CA SER A 52 31.36 -17.93 -5.92
C SER A 52 30.49 -18.21 -7.16
N ASN A 53 29.21 -18.56 -6.98
CA ASN A 53 28.27 -18.87 -8.08
C ASN A 53 28.38 -17.85 -9.22
N ASP A 54 28.79 -18.32 -10.40
CA ASP A 54 29.01 -17.56 -11.63
C ASP A 54 29.94 -16.32 -11.55
N VAL A 55 30.65 -16.12 -10.43
CA VAL A 55 31.66 -15.05 -10.26
C VAL A 55 33.07 -15.64 -10.39
N TYR A 56 33.85 -15.13 -11.34
CA TYR A 56 35.21 -15.58 -11.63
C TYR A 56 36.19 -14.41 -11.50
N ALA A 57 37.36 -14.63 -10.90
CA ALA A 57 38.33 -13.57 -10.66
C ALA A 57 39.79 -14.00 -10.90
N MET A 58 40.60 -13.07 -11.39
CA MET A 58 42.06 -13.06 -11.24
C MET A 58 42.36 -12.12 -10.08
N GLU A 59 42.82 -12.70 -8.96
CA GLU A 59 42.91 -12.02 -7.65
C GLU A 59 43.59 -10.64 -7.73
N GLY A 60 42.85 -9.60 -7.30
CA GLY A 60 43.32 -8.21 -7.28
C GLY A 60 43.54 -7.54 -8.64
N VAL A 61 43.22 -8.20 -9.76
CA VAL A 61 43.42 -7.67 -11.13
C VAL A 61 42.09 -7.43 -11.83
N VAL A 62 41.31 -8.49 -12.06
CA VAL A 62 40.03 -8.41 -12.79
C VAL A 62 39.04 -9.45 -12.27
N GLN A 63 37.77 -9.03 -12.13
CA GLN A 63 36.63 -9.90 -11.82
C GLN A 63 35.65 -9.86 -13.00
N VAL A 64 35.00 -10.99 -13.27
CA VAL A 64 33.91 -11.11 -14.25
C VAL A 64 32.76 -11.91 -13.63
N ILE A 65 31.52 -11.60 -14.03
CA ILE A 65 30.32 -12.32 -13.61
C ILE A 65 29.66 -12.88 -14.86
N ALA A 66 29.45 -14.19 -14.90
CA ALA A 66 29.05 -14.92 -16.10
C ALA A 66 27.86 -15.87 -15.84
N PRO A 67 26.67 -15.34 -15.52
CA PRO A 67 25.49 -16.15 -15.19
C PRO A 67 25.12 -17.04 -16.38
N GLY A 68 24.96 -18.34 -16.14
CA GLY A 68 24.71 -19.32 -17.21
C GLY A 68 25.89 -19.56 -18.15
N GLY A 69 27.07 -18.99 -17.87
CA GLY A 69 28.33 -19.24 -18.59
C GLY A 69 28.78 -18.17 -19.58
N GLU A 70 27.98 -17.11 -19.84
CA GLU A 70 28.37 -15.94 -20.63
C GLU A 70 28.55 -14.69 -19.76
N ILE A 71 29.64 -13.94 -19.98
CA ILE A 71 30.04 -12.81 -19.13
C ILE A 71 29.05 -11.63 -19.29
N ALA A 72 28.24 -11.37 -18.27
CA ALA A 72 27.30 -10.24 -18.22
C ALA A 72 27.98 -8.93 -17.78
N SER A 73 28.99 -9.01 -16.92
CA SER A 73 29.73 -7.85 -16.40
C SER A 73 31.20 -8.15 -16.08
N LEU A 74 32.01 -7.09 -16.02
CA LEU A 74 33.41 -7.13 -15.62
C LEU A 74 33.79 -5.92 -14.76
N THR A 75 34.79 -6.11 -13.90
CA THR A 75 35.40 -5.08 -13.05
C THR A 75 36.92 -5.22 -13.13
N LEU A 76 37.60 -4.19 -13.65
CA LEU A 76 39.05 -4.06 -13.66
C LEU A 76 39.48 -3.27 -12.41
N LEU A 77 40.29 -3.92 -11.56
CA LEU A 77 40.76 -3.38 -10.28
C LEU A 77 42.22 -2.93 -10.33
N ASN A 78 43.05 -3.60 -11.14
CA ASN A 78 44.49 -3.31 -11.26
C ASN A 78 45.06 -3.82 -12.59
N SER A 79 46.33 -3.52 -12.85
CA SER A 79 47.07 -3.65 -14.12
C SER A 79 46.84 -2.52 -15.12
N ALA A 80 47.94 -2.15 -15.79
CA ALA A 80 47.99 -1.19 -16.90
C ALA A 80 48.00 -1.88 -18.28
N ASP A 81 47.93 -3.21 -18.31
CA ASP A 81 47.95 -4.04 -19.52
C ASP A 81 46.55 -4.26 -20.12
N TYR A 82 45.49 -4.07 -19.32
CA TYR A 82 44.09 -4.20 -19.74
C TYR A 82 43.39 -2.84 -19.80
N MET A 83 42.37 -2.76 -20.66
CA MET A 83 41.56 -1.58 -20.92
C MET A 83 40.06 -1.93 -20.87
N VAL A 84 39.24 -0.93 -20.58
CA VAL A 84 37.78 -0.98 -20.66
C VAL A 84 37.34 0.30 -21.36
N CYS A 85 36.76 0.18 -22.55
CA CYS A 85 36.42 1.30 -23.44
C CYS A 85 37.59 2.28 -23.71
N GLY A 86 38.79 1.73 -23.98
CA GLY A 86 40.03 2.46 -24.25
C GLY A 86 40.73 3.01 -23.00
N VAL A 87 40.10 2.91 -21.82
CA VAL A 87 40.59 3.48 -20.56
C VAL A 87 41.21 2.39 -19.68
N LYS A 88 42.28 2.71 -18.94
CA LYS A 88 42.98 1.78 -18.04
C LYS A 88 43.27 2.38 -16.68
N ILE A 89 43.55 1.51 -15.71
CA ILE A 89 44.02 1.87 -14.38
C ILE A 89 45.28 2.75 -14.49
N GLY A 90 45.31 3.84 -13.75
CA GLY A 90 46.39 4.83 -13.72
C GLY A 90 46.35 5.92 -14.80
N MET A 91 45.46 5.84 -15.80
CA MET A 91 45.24 6.92 -16.78
C MET A 91 44.71 8.18 -16.07
N ASN A 92 45.09 9.39 -16.49
CA ASN A 92 44.53 10.60 -15.88
C ASN A 92 43.13 10.88 -16.44
N ARG A 93 42.24 11.43 -15.59
CA ARG A 93 40.88 11.83 -15.96
C ARG A 93 40.80 12.69 -17.22
N LYS A 94 41.76 13.60 -17.45
CA LYS A 94 41.78 14.48 -18.64
C LYS A 94 42.11 13.75 -19.95
N GLU A 95 42.61 12.52 -19.85
CA GLU A 95 42.86 11.60 -20.97
C GLU A 95 41.68 10.61 -21.12
N ALA A 96 41.10 10.16 -20.00
CA ALA A 96 39.99 9.20 -19.98
C ALA A 96 38.62 9.81 -20.34
N GLU A 97 38.29 10.98 -19.79
CA GLU A 97 36.98 11.62 -19.95
C GLU A 97 36.59 11.89 -21.42
N PRO A 98 37.49 12.32 -22.32
CA PRO A 98 37.18 12.41 -23.75
C PRO A 98 36.80 11.07 -24.39
N LEU A 99 37.52 9.99 -24.07
CA LEU A 99 37.26 8.65 -24.61
C LEU A 99 35.90 8.13 -24.17
N LEU A 100 35.56 8.31 -22.89
CA LEU A 100 34.24 7.93 -22.37
C LEU A 100 33.12 8.81 -22.92
N THR A 101 33.39 10.10 -23.13
CA THR A 101 32.41 11.03 -23.73
C THR A 101 32.12 10.68 -25.19
N GLU A 102 33.10 10.14 -25.94
CA GLU A 102 32.90 9.66 -27.32
C GLU A 102 32.02 8.40 -27.38
N VAL A 103 32.11 7.51 -26.38
CA VAL A 103 31.36 6.23 -26.35
C VAL A 103 29.97 6.35 -25.71
N PHE A 104 29.85 7.08 -24.59
CA PHE A 104 28.64 7.15 -23.75
C PHE A 104 27.97 8.53 -23.74
N GLY A 105 28.64 9.57 -24.23
CA GLY A 105 28.23 10.95 -23.95
C GLY A 105 28.61 11.38 -22.53
N LYS A 106 27.95 12.42 -22.02
CA LYS A 106 28.28 13.05 -20.73
C LYS A 106 28.02 12.10 -19.54
N GLU A 107 28.77 12.28 -18.44
CA GLU A 107 28.49 11.61 -17.17
C GLU A 107 27.05 11.88 -16.67
N ILE A 108 26.37 10.83 -16.20
CA ILE A 108 25.01 10.89 -15.68
C ILE A 108 25.02 11.32 -14.21
N SER A 109 25.96 10.79 -13.43
CA SER A 109 26.14 11.13 -12.02
C SER A 109 27.58 10.87 -11.56
N LYS A 110 27.91 11.34 -10.35
CA LYS A 110 29.15 11.02 -9.66
C LYS A 110 28.93 10.85 -8.16
N THR A 111 29.67 9.92 -7.56
CA THR A 111 29.63 9.57 -6.14
C THR A 111 31.02 9.77 -5.54
N VAL A 112 31.12 10.39 -4.36
CA VAL A 112 32.38 10.54 -3.63
C VAL A 112 32.45 9.44 -2.56
N ASN A 113 33.40 8.53 -2.70
CA ASN A 113 33.62 7.43 -1.77
C ASN A 113 34.73 7.81 -0.79
N ALA A 114 34.34 8.19 0.43
CA ALA A 114 35.28 8.65 1.46
C ALA A 114 36.22 7.53 1.93
N ASP A 115 35.73 6.29 2.06
CA ASP A 115 36.48 5.18 2.67
C ASP A 115 37.68 4.71 1.85
N ASN A 116 37.65 4.92 0.53
CA ASN A 116 38.78 4.65 -0.38
C ASN A 116 39.34 5.93 -1.05
N ASN A 117 38.90 7.12 -0.61
CA ASN A 117 39.31 8.42 -1.16
C ASN A 117 39.21 8.51 -2.70
N SER A 118 38.13 8.00 -3.28
CA SER A 118 37.88 8.03 -4.73
C SER A 118 36.59 8.79 -5.11
N ILE A 119 36.49 9.18 -6.37
CA ILE A 119 35.25 9.70 -6.95
C ILE A 119 34.87 8.84 -8.15
N THR A 120 33.74 8.15 -8.05
CA THR A 120 33.20 7.28 -9.11
C THR A 120 32.23 8.05 -9.99
N TYR A 121 32.41 7.97 -11.31
CA TYR A 121 31.57 8.61 -12.32
C TYR A 121 30.79 7.54 -13.08
N TYR A 122 29.49 7.76 -13.27
CA TYR A 122 28.57 6.83 -13.93
C TYR A 122 28.20 7.33 -15.34
N TYR A 123 28.28 6.43 -16.31
CA TYR A 123 27.95 6.66 -17.72
C TYR A 123 26.99 5.57 -18.21
N LEU A 124 26.02 5.95 -19.04
CA LEU A 124 24.98 5.08 -19.59
C LEU A 124 24.79 5.41 -21.08
N GLY A 125 24.92 4.41 -21.95
CA GLY A 125 24.75 4.61 -23.39
C GLY A 125 24.89 3.32 -24.19
N GLN A 126 24.27 3.25 -25.38
CA GLN A 126 24.32 2.09 -26.30
C GLN A 126 24.04 0.73 -25.62
N ASN A 127 23.02 0.67 -24.77
CA ASN A 127 22.66 -0.51 -23.95
C ASN A 127 23.83 -1.03 -23.10
N LYS A 128 24.62 -0.14 -22.50
CA LYS A 128 25.75 -0.45 -21.61
C LYS A 128 25.80 0.50 -20.42
N LYS A 129 26.26 0.01 -19.27
CA LYS A 129 26.52 0.79 -18.05
C LYS A 129 28.02 0.77 -17.75
N LEU A 130 28.59 1.91 -17.39
CA LEU A 130 30.00 2.04 -17.00
C LEU A 130 30.10 2.88 -15.71
N TYR A 131 30.88 2.39 -14.76
CA TYR A 131 31.32 3.13 -13.59
C TYR A 131 32.85 3.21 -13.61
N ILE A 132 33.39 4.39 -13.36
CA ILE A 132 34.85 4.60 -13.32
C ILE A 132 35.24 5.45 -12.12
N SER A 133 36.09 4.89 -11.26
CA SER A 133 36.58 5.54 -10.05
C SER A 133 37.91 6.24 -10.32
N TYR A 134 38.07 7.46 -9.82
CA TYR A 134 39.33 8.20 -9.83
C TYR A 134 39.84 8.46 -8.42
N ASP A 135 41.14 8.31 -8.19
CA ASP A 135 41.81 8.67 -6.95
C ASP A 135 41.94 10.20 -6.74
N THR A 136 42.50 10.61 -5.60
CA THR A 136 42.75 12.02 -5.27
C THR A 136 43.77 12.73 -6.18
N ALA A 137 44.47 12.00 -7.05
CA ALA A 137 45.35 12.54 -8.09
C ALA A 137 44.69 12.58 -9.49
N GLU A 138 43.36 12.42 -9.54
CA GLU A 138 42.54 12.29 -10.75
C GLU A 138 42.99 11.13 -11.66
N LYS A 139 43.49 10.03 -11.12
CA LYS A 139 43.85 8.82 -11.89
C LYS A 139 42.83 7.71 -11.70
N VAL A 140 42.53 6.99 -12.79
CA VAL A 140 41.61 5.84 -12.76
C VAL A 140 42.11 4.79 -11.77
N SER A 141 41.29 4.45 -10.78
CA SER A 141 41.57 3.45 -9.73
C SER A 141 40.76 2.16 -9.89
N GLU A 142 39.62 2.21 -10.58
CA GLU A 142 38.74 1.06 -10.86
C GLU A 142 37.89 1.36 -12.10
N ILE A 143 37.56 0.34 -12.89
CA ILE A 143 36.55 0.42 -13.96
C ILE A 143 35.59 -0.78 -13.90
N SER A 144 34.29 -0.54 -13.76
CA SER A 144 33.23 -1.57 -13.70
C SER A 144 32.23 -1.39 -14.86
N TYR A 145 32.01 -2.42 -15.69
CA TYR A 145 31.30 -2.33 -16.98
C TYR A 145 30.33 -3.49 -17.20
N TYR A 146 29.14 -3.18 -17.73
CA TYR A 146 27.99 -4.09 -17.78
C TYR A 146 27.24 -3.95 -19.11
N LYS A 147 26.73 -5.07 -19.64
CA LYS A 147 25.73 -5.09 -20.72
C LYS A 147 24.34 -4.77 -20.17
N VAL A 148 23.52 -4.10 -20.97
CA VAL A 148 22.06 -4.02 -20.80
C VAL A 148 21.42 -4.80 -21.96
N VAL A 149 20.37 -5.57 -21.65
CA VAL A 149 19.52 -6.24 -22.64
C VAL A 149 18.15 -5.55 -22.60
N THR A 150 17.45 -5.51 -23.72
CA THR A 150 16.18 -4.79 -23.88
C THR A 150 15.10 -5.71 -24.44
N ASP A 151 14.09 -5.90 -23.59
CA ASP A 151 12.65 -5.96 -23.87
C ASP A 151 12.02 -7.22 -24.52
N GLU A 152 10.82 -7.54 -23.98
CA GLU A 152 9.72 -8.42 -24.43
C GLU A 152 9.77 -9.96 -24.14
N GLU A 153 8.57 -10.46 -23.76
CA GLU A 153 8.09 -11.85 -23.52
C GLU A 153 8.49 -12.61 -22.21
N GLU A 154 7.68 -12.35 -21.16
CA GLU A 154 7.04 -13.25 -20.15
C GLU A 154 7.77 -14.49 -19.51
N ASP A 155 7.73 -14.50 -18.17
CA ASP A 155 7.55 -15.63 -17.22
C ASP A 155 8.65 -16.71 -17.01
N ASN A 156 8.85 -17.27 -15.80
CA ASN A 156 8.21 -17.07 -14.48
C ASN A 156 9.19 -17.42 -13.32
N GLN A 157 8.95 -16.93 -12.09
CA GLN A 157 9.55 -17.26 -10.77
C GLN A 157 11.11 -17.21 -10.65
N ASN A 158 11.77 -16.45 -9.76
CA ASN A 158 11.44 -15.96 -8.40
C ASN A 158 12.20 -14.65 -8.06
N VAL A 159 11.66 -13.85 -7.12
CA VAL A 159 12.10 -12.46 -6.83
C VAL A 159 13.29 -12.38 -5.84
N THR A 160 14.09 -11.31 -5.87
CA THR A 160 15.18 -11.08 -4.91
C THR A 160 15.31 -9.64 -4.40
N THR A 161 15.34 -9.48 -3.06
CA THR A 161 15.80 -8.32 -2.24
C THR A 161 15.66 -6.87 -2.75
N GLY A 162 16.41 -6.52 -3.79
CA GLY A 162 16.85 -5.15 -4.09
C GLY A 162 16.03 -4.40 -5.14
N GLU A 163 14.94 -4.99 -5.63
CA GLU A 163 14.07 -4.33 -6.59
C GLU A 163 13.36 -3.10 -5.99
N LEU A 164 13.37 -2.00 -6.73
CA LEU A 164 12.73 -0.75 -6.34
C LEU A 164 11.26 -0.79 -6.76
N MET A 165 10.35 -0.83 -5.79
CA MET A 165 8.91 -0.92 -6.03
C MET A 165 8.28 0.45 -6.23
N MET A 166 8.71 1.45 -5.46
CA MET A 166 8.26 2.83 -5.62
C MET A 166 9.20 3.85 -4.99
N MET A 167 9.05 5.12 -5.41
CA MET A 167 9.59 6.29 -4.74
C MET A 167 8.47 7.26 -4.36
N VAL A 168 8.65 7.95 -3.24
CA VAL A 168 7.76 8.98 -2.68
C VAL A 168 8.63 10.18 -2.33
N GLY A 169 8.74 11.13 -3.28
CA GLY A 169 9.86 12.07 -3.32
C GLY A 169 11.20 11.32 -3.35
N ASP A 170 12.14 11.72 -2.50
CA ASP A 170 13.44 11.03 -2.34
C ASP A 170 13.35 9.69 -1.59
N THR A 171 12.21 9.36 -0.97
CA THR A 171 12.06 8.12 -0.17
C THR A 171 11.86 6.92 -1.08
N LYS A 172 12.73 5.91 -0.98
CA LYS A 172 12.66 4.67 -1.75
C LYS A 172 12.02 3.54 -0.95
N VAL A 173 11.21 2.74 -1.61
CA VAL A 173 10.56 1.54 -1.06
C VAL A 173 10.94 0.35 -1.94
N TYR A 174 11.55 -0.65 -1.33
CA TYR A 174 12.07 -1.84 -1.99
C TYR A 174 11.15 -3.05 -1.82
N TYR A 175 11.36 -4.11 -2.60
CA TYR A 175 10.52 -5.30 -2.63
C TYR A 175 10.23 -5.86 -1.24
N ASN A 176 11.27 -6.07 -0.42
CA ASN A 176 11.10 -6.61 0.93
C ASN A 176 10.22 -5.72 1.83
N GLU A 177 10.35 -4.40 1.74
CA GLU A 177 9.49 -3.47 2.47
C GLU A 177 8.04 -3.50 1.96
N ALA A 178 7.82 -3.54 0.65
CA ALA A 178 6.49 -3.66 0.06
C ALA A 178 5.78 -4.97 0.47
N MET A 179 6.50 -6.09 0.45
CA MET A 179 5.96 -7.40 0.82
C MET A 179 5.53 -7.50 2.29
N VAL A 180 6.12 -6.72 3.20
CA VAL A 180 5.67 -6.66 4.61
C VAL A 180 4.23 -6.13 4.70
N TYR A 181 3.90 -5.02 4.02
CA TYR A 181 2.52 -4.50 4.00
C TYR A 181 1.59 -5.44 3.25
N LEU A 182 2.04 -5.97 2.10
CA LEU A 182 1.22 -6.80 1.23
C LEU A 182 0.85 -8.14 1.89
N LYS A 183 1.82 -8.90 2.44
CA LYS A 183 1.55 -10.16 3.13
C LYS A 183 0.80 -9.97 4.44
N SER A 184 1.03 -8.87 5.17
CA SER A 184 0.24 -8.56 6.36
C SER A 184 -1.23 -8.31 6.03
N ALA A 185 -1.53 -7.67 4.89
CA ALA A 185 -2.92 -7.48 4.44
C ALA A 185 -3.53 -8.76 3.85
N GLU A 186 -2.77 -9.52 3.04
CA GLU A 186 -3.16 -10.83 2.50
C GLU A 186 -3.62 -11.79 3.61
N GLN A 187 -2.78 -11.98 4.64
CA GLN A 187 -3.08 -12.82 5.79
C GLN A 187 -4.34 -12.35 6.55
N ASN A 188 -4.59 -11.05 6.65
CA ASN A 188 -5.80 -10.52 7.29
C ASN A 188 -7.07 -10.87 6.51
N TYR A 189 -7.02 -10.89 5.17
CA TYR A 189 -8.15 -11.33 4.35
C TYR A 189 -8.32 -12.85 4.34
N GLU A 190 -7.23 -13.64 4.30
CA GLU A 190 -7.31 -15.11 4.30
C GLU A 190 -7.76 -15.70 5.65
N ASN A 191 -7.66 -14.93 6.74
CA ASN A 191 -8.30 -15.27 8.01
C ASN A 191 -9.84 -15.12 7.99
N GLU A 192 -10.41 -14.34 7.05
CA GLU A 192 -11.86 -14.09 6.93
C GLU A 192 -12.49 -14.72 5.67
N TYR A 193 -11.69 -14.98 4.62
CA TYR A 193 -12.10 -15.42 3.28
C TYR A 193 -11.16 -16.50 2.74
N SER A 194 -11.58 -17.27 1.74
CA SER A 194 -10.74 -18.26 1.05
C SER A 194 -9.82 -17.62 -0.01
N GLU A 195 -8.66 -18.22 -0.28
CA GLU A 195 -7.67 -17.86 -1.34
C GLU A 195 -8.30 -17.52 -2.71
N ASP A 196 -9.42 -18.14 -3.08
CA ASP A 196 -10.19 -17.81 -4.30
C ASP A 196 -10.71 -16.35 -4.34
N ILE A 197 -10.67 -15.61 -3.22
CA ILE A 197 -11.04 -14.18 -3.15
C ILE A 197 -10.19 -13.33 -4.10
N TRP A 198 -8.92 -13.69 -4.31
CA TRP A 198 -7.97 -12.90 -5.09
C TRP A 198 -8.40 -12.71 -6.54
N ASP A 199 -9.02 -13.73 -7.14
CA ASP A 199 -9.49 -13.74 -8.54
C ASP A 199 -10.84 -13.00 -8.73
N VAL A 200 -11.51 -12.56 -7.66
CA VAL A 200 -12.88 -12.04 -7.74
C VAL A 200 -12.94 -10.62 -8.32
N ASP A 201 -13.55 -10.48 -9.50
CA ASP A 201 -13.99 -9.19 -10.04
C ASP A 201 -15.27 -8.72 -9.33
N LEU A 202 -15.08 -7.95 -8.25
CA LEU A 202 -16.17 -7.41 -7.43
C LEU A 202 -17.09 -6.41 -8.15
N TYR A 203 -16.69 -5.90 -9.33
CA TYR A 203 -17.37 -4.79 -10.01
C TYR A 203 -17.82 -5.10 -11.44
N GLY A 204 -17.51 -6.29 -11.97
CA GLY A 204 -17.82 -6.68 -13.35
C GLY A 204 -17.05 -5.87 -14.40
N ASN A 205 -15.86 -5.37 -14.06
CA ASN A 205 -15.06 -4.47 -14.90
C ASN A 205 -13.66 -5.02 -15.25
N GLY A 206 -13.37 -6.28 -14.91
CA GLY A 206 -12.10 -6.95 -15.15
C GLY A 206 -11.02 -6.68 -14.09
N ARG A 207 -11.35 -6.06 -12.95
CA ARG A 207 -10.40 -5.82 -11.85
C ARG A 207 -10.63 -6.79 -10.70
N THR A 208 -9.71 -7.74 -10.59
CA THR A 208 -9.61 -8.72 -9.50
C THR A 208 -9.40 -8.04 -8.14
N PHE A 209 -9.74 -8.75 -7.06
CA PHE A 209 -9.47 -8.27 -5.69
C PHE A 209 -7.97 -8.12 -5.42
N ASP A 210 -7.14 -8.97 -6.03
CA ASP A 210 -5.67 -8.80 -6.09
C ASP A 210 -5.24 -7.41 -6.56
N SER A 211 -5.76 -6.95 -7.71
CA SER A 211 -5.44 -5.62 -8.26
C SER A 211 -5.92 -4.50 -7.33
N LEU A 212 -7.03 -4.69 -6.61
CA LEU A 212 -7.58 -3.70 -5.70
C LEU A 212 -6.77 -3.60 -4.40
N LEU A 213 -6.30 -4.72 -3.85
CA LEU A 213 -5.42 -4.72 -2.68
C LEU A 213 -4.06 -4.12 -3.03
N LYS A 214 -3.48 -4.49 -4.18
CA LYS A 214 -2.26 -3.90 -4.73
C LYS A 214 -2.34 -2.38 -4.85
N ASP A 215 -3.43 -1.86 -5.42
CA ASP A 215 -3.66 -0.41 -5.53
C ASP A 215 -3.77 0.27 -4.15
N GLU A 216 -4.32 -0.41 -3.13
CA GLU A 216 -4.49 0.15 -1.78
C GLU A 216 -3.18 0.15 -0.98
N ILE A 217 -2.36 -0.90 -1.08
CA ILE A 217 -1.04 -0.96 -0.42
C ILE A 217 -0.10 0.12 -0.96
N ILE A 218 -0.15 0.44 -2.26
CA ILE A 218 0.58 1.59 -2.83
C ILE A 218 0.18 2.91 -2.13
N LYS A 219 -1.12 3.13 -1.88
CA LYS A 219 -1.61 4.33 -1.20
C LYS A 219 -1.15 4.35 0.25
N GLN A 220 -1.33 3.24 0.99
CA GLN A 220 -0.91 3.13 2.39
C GLN A 220 0.58 3.45 2.57
N ILE A 221 1.44 2.89 1.70
CA ILE A 221 2.88 3.16 1.70
C ILE A 221 3.16 4.63 1.37
N THR A 222 2.47 5.20 0.37
CA THR A 222 2.58 6.61 -0.02
C THR A 222 2.24 7.56 1.12
N GLU A 223 1.08 7.36 1.74
CA GLU A 223 0.59 8.11 2.91
C GLU A 223 1.62 8.05 4.04
N LEU A 224 2.06 6.84 4.40
CA LEU A 224 3.01 6.60 5.47
C LEU A 224 4.36 7.32 5.25
N LYS A 225 4.89 7.35 4.02
CA LYS A 225 6.17 8.02 3.74
C LYS A 225 6.05 9.55 3.68
N ILE A 226 4.93 10.08 3.20
CA ILE A 226 4.63 11.52 3.26
C ILE A 226 4.48 11.96 4.72
N ILE A 227 3.65 11.26 5.50
CA ILE A 227 3.40 11.57 6.92
C ILE A 227 4.71 11.51 7.72
N LYS A 228 5.60 10.55 7.45
CA LYS A 228 6.93 10.47 8.05
C LYS A 228 7.79 11.71 7.77
N HIS A 229 7.95 12.10 6.50
CA HIS A 229 8.76 13.28 6.16
C HIS A 229 8.13 14.59 6.69
N GLN A 230 6.80 14.66 6.82
CA GLN A 230 6.13 15.76 7.51
C GLN A 230 6.34 15.72 9.04
N ALA A 231 6.42 14.54 9.67
CA ALA A 231 6.80 14.40 11.08
C ALA A 231 8.19 15.01 11.34
N GLU A 232 9.16 14.70 10.48
CA GLU A 232 10.53 15.24 10.53
C GLU A 232 10.55 16.77 10.37
N LYS A 233 9.80 17.32 9.40
CA LYS A 233 9.62 18.78 9.21
C LYS A 233 8.97 19.47 10.43
N LEU A 234 8.02 18.80 11.10
CA LEU A 234 7.29 19.30 12.27
C LEU A 234 8.03 19.06 13.60
N GLY A 235 9.13 18.31 13.61
CA GLY A 235 9.86 17.93 14.83
C GLY A 235 9.13 16.88 15.68
N ILE A 236 8.16 16.16 15.12
CA ILE A 236 7.44 15.07 15.78
C ILE A 236 8.32 13.82 15.70
N ILE A 237 8.76 13.32 16.87
CA ILE A 237 9.63 12.15 16.99
C ILE A 237 9.05 11.12 17.98
N LEU A 238 9.44 9.85 17.82
CA LEU A 238 9.15 8.81 18.80
C LEU A 238 10.00 8.98 20.06
N SER A 239 9.40 8.76 21.22
CA SER A 239 10.08 8.64 22.51
C SER A 239 10.78 7.29 22.65
N GLU A 240 11.57 7.12 23.72
CA GLU A 240 12.24 5.86 24.03
C GLU A 240 11.24 4.70 24.29
N GLU A 241 10.04 5.01 24.77
CA GLU A 241 8.95 4.05 25.01
C GLU A 241 8.34 3.57 23.68
N GLU A 242 7.91 4.50 22.82
CA GLU A 242 7.35 4.18 21.49
C GLU A 242 8.37 3.48 20.56
N GLN A 243 9.67 3.75 20.73
CA GLN A 243 10.74 3.02 20.03
C GLN A 243 10.92 1.59 20.58
N ALA A 244 10.80 1.40 21.90
CA ALA A 244 10.85 0.07 22.51
C ALA A 244 9.64 -0.78 22.10
N ASP A 245 8.44 -0.18 22.01
CA ASP A 245 7.23 -0.83 21.52
C ASP A 245 7.38 -1.25 20.05
N ALA A 246 7.85 -0.35 19.17
CA ALA A 246 8.12 -0.67 17.76
C ALA A 246 9.05 -1.89 17.62
N LYS A 247 10.10 -1.95 18.46
CA LYS A 247 11.05 -3.05 18.51
C LYS A 247 10.44 -4.34 19.07
N ALA A 248 9.60 -4.24 20.10
CA ALA A 248 8.92 -5.40 20.68
C ALA A 248 7.98 -6.06 19.66
N TYR A 249 7.14 -5.27 18.98
CA TYR A 249 6.25 -5.77 17.93
C TYR A 249 7.02 -6.34 16.74
N ALA A 250 8.11 -5.68 16.31
CA ALA A 250 8.96 -6.17 15.24
C ALA A 250 9.57 -7.54 15.56
N LYS A 251 10.03 -7.74 16.80
CA LYS A 251 10.61 -9.01 17.24
C LYS A 251 9.54 -10.10 17.37
N GLU A 252 8.38 -9.81 17.96
CA GLU A 252 7.28 -10.76 18.12
C GLU A 252 6.74 -11.23 16.76
N HIS A 253 6.58 -10.30 15.80
CA HIS A 253 6.24 -10.61 14.42
C HIS A 253 7.33 -11.48 13.77
N TYR A 254 8.61 -11.08 13.86
CA TYR A 254 9.71 -11.81 13.24
C TYR A 254 9.87 -13.25 13.78
N GLU A 255 9.66 -13.46 15.09
CA GLU A 255 9.68 -14.80 15.71
C GLU A 255 8.44 -15.65 15.35
N GLY A 256 7.38 -15.04 14.79
CA GLY A 256 6.17 -15.72 14.31
C GLY A 256 6.16 -16.04 12.79
N LEU A 257 7.05 -15.47 11.98
CA LEU A 257 7.09 -15.71 10.54
C LEU A 257 7.62 -17.10 10.18
N ALA A 258 7.13 -17.68 9.08
CA ALA A 258 7.71 -18.90 8.55
C ALA A 258 9.05 -18.61 7.84
N VAL A 259 9.99 -19.56 7.94
CA VAL A 259 11.32 -19.41 7.32
C VAL A 259 11.23 -19.27 5.79
N LYS A 260 10.23 -19.89 5.14
CA LYS A 260 9.91 -19.67 3.71
C LYS A 260 9.77 -18.18 3.42
N ASP A 261 8.99 -17.47 4.21
CA ASP A 261 8.60 -16.08 3.97
C ASP A 261 9.74 -15.11 4.31
N ILE A 262 10.50 -15.42 5.36
CA ILE A 262 11.74 -14.71 5.71
C ILE A 262 12.74 -14.79 4.55
N ASP A 263 12.97 -15.99 4.00
CA ASP A 263 13.94 -16.22 2.91
C ASP A 263 13.42 -15.72 1.55
N GLN A 264 12.11 -15.83 1.25
CA GLN A 264 11.49 -15.45 -0.02
C GLN A 264 11.28 -13.93 -0.15
N TYR A 265 10.84 -13.27 0.94
CA TYR A 265 10.58 -11.82 0.94
C TYR A 265 11.70 -11.01 1.59
N PHE A 266 12.75 -11.67 2.10
CA PHE A 266 13.94 -11.05 2.69
C PHE A 266 13.61 -10.07 3.83
N ILE A 267 12.66 -10.49 4.66
CA ILE A 267 12.22 -9.78 5.85
C ILE A 267 13.32 -9.87 6.91
N THR A 268 13.51 -8.80 7.68
CA THR A 268 14.45 -8.78 8.82
C THR A 268 13.79 -8.08 10.01
N GLU A 269 14.21 -8.42 11.23
CA GLU A 269 13.78 -7.73 12.46
C GLU A 269 13.95 -6.20 12.34
N ALA A 270 15.07 -5.74 11.75
CA ALA A 270 15.34 -4.31 11.53
C ALA A 270 14.42 -3.65 10.47
N LEU A 271 13.97 -4.40 9.46
CA LEU A 271 12.96 -3.92 8.50
C LEU A 271 11.60 -3.80 9.19
N LEU A 272 11.21 -4.80 10.00
CA LEU A 272 9.96 -4.74 10.76
C LEU A 272 10.00 -3.62 11.80
N GLU A 273 11.12 -3.39 12.49
CA GLU A 273 11.31 -2.28 13.44
C GLU A 273 11.13 -0.92 12.75
N LYS A 274 11.66 -0.75 11.52
CA LYS A 274 11.38 0.42 10.68
C LYS A 274 9.88 0.54 10.36
N VAL A 275 9.22 -0.54 9.93
CA VAL A 275 7.79 -0.53 9.55
C VAL A 275 6.90 -0.19 10.75
N TYR A 276 7.12 -0.80 11.91
CA TYR A 276 6.37 -0.49 13.14
C TYR A 276 6.65 0.93 13.62
N ALA A 277 7.90 1.40 13.60
CA ALA A 277 8.25 2.77 13.97
C ALA A 277 7.59 3.81 13.03
N ASP A 278 7.60 3.57 11.72
CA ASP A 278 6.92 4.43 10.74
C ASP A 278 5.40 4.50 11.04
N ASN A 279 4.75 3.38 11.35
CA ASN A 279 3.31 3.33 11.67
C ASN A 279 2.96 4.03 13.00
N ILE A 280 3.73 3.77 14.07
CA ILE A 280 3.54 4.45 15.37
C ILE A 280 3.75 5.97 15.20
N LEU A 281 4.73 6.37 14.39
CA LEU A 281 4.98 7.77 14.07
C LEU A 281 3.81 8.40 13.31
N ALA A 282 3.23 7.72 12.33
CA ALA A 282 2.06 8.21 11.60
C ALA A 282 0.84 8.41 12.52
N ASN A 283 0.56 7.45 13.40
CA ASN A 283 -0.47 7.59 14.45
C ASN A 283 -0.17 8.79 15.35
N LYS A 284 1.09 8.99 15.76
CA LYS A 284 1.51 10.12 16.59
C LYS A 284 1.33 11.47 15.89
N VAL A 285 1.59 11.55 14.57
CA VAL A 285 1.32 12.76 13.78
C VAL A 285 -0.18 13.02 13.69
N TYR A 286 -0.99 12.01 13.38
CA TYR A 286 -2.46 12.13 13.37
C TYR A 286 -3.00 12.64 14.72
N GLU A 287 -2.54 12.06 15.83
CA GLU A 287 -2.91 12.50 17.18
C GLU A 287 -2.52 13.96 17.46
N ASN A 288 -1.28 14.36 17.16
CA ASN A 288 -0.82 15.74 17.36
C ASN A 288 -1.57 16.76 16.49
N MET A 289 -1.74 16.46 15.20
CA MET A 289 -2.35 17.41 14.26
C MET A 289 -3.85 17.59 14.50
N THR A 290 -4.55 16.54 14.96
CA THR A 290 -6.00 16.58 15.20
C THR A 290 -6.40 16.87 16.65
N ILE A 291 -5.45 17.04 17.58
CA ILE A 291 -5.72 17.22 19.02
C ILE A 291 -6.70 18.36 19.33
N ASN A 292 -6.66 19.43 18.52
CA ASN A 292 -7.43 20.67 18.63
C ASN A 292 -8.74 20.68 17.82
N VAL A 293 -9.18 19.53 17.28
CA VAL A 293 -10.47 19.39 16.59
C VAL A 293 -11.64 19.92 17.44
N ASP A 294 -12.72 20.38 16.80
CA ASP A 294 -13.94 20.74 17.54
C ASP A 294 -14.58 19.49 18.18
N LYS A 295 -14.46 19.39 19.51
CA LYS A 295 -15.07 18.33 20.32
C LYS A 295 -16.47 18.70 20.81
N ASN A 296 -16.99 19.88 20.46
CA ASN A 296 -18.35 20.28 20.81
C ASN A 296 -19.33 19.64 19.82
N VAL A 297 -20.03 18.60 20.27
CA VAL A 297 -21.15 17.98 19.54
C VAL A 297 -22.43 18.20 20.35
N SER A 298 -23.35 19.00 19.81
CA SER A 298 -24.61 19.32 20.48
C SER A 298 -25.51 18.09 20.58
N ASP A 299 -26.24 17.97 21.69
CA ASP A 299 -27.18 16.87 21.89
C ASP A 299 -28.22 16.79 20.77
N THR A 300 -28.67 17.93 20.22
CA THR A 300 -29.59 17.96 19.07
C THR A 300 -29.04 17.30 17.80
N LYS A 301 -27.70 17.24 17.62
CA LYS A 301 -27.06 16.56 16.48
C LYS A 301 -26.82 15.07 16.76
N ALA A 302 -26.45 14.70 17.98
CA ALA A 302 -26.08 13.33 18.33
C ALA A 302 -27.20 12.49 18.97
N LYS A 303 -28.28 13.11 19.47
CA LYS A 303 -29.38 12.46 20.21
C LYS A 303 -29.95 11.29 19.42
N GLN A 304 -29.84 10.12 20.01
CA GLN A 304 -30.51 8.90 19.56
C GLN A 304 -31.83 8.72 20.32
N ILE A 305 -32.88 8.35 19.61
CA ILE A 305 -34.13 7.81 20.17
C ILE A 305 -34.15 6.30 19.95
N THR A 306 -34.65 5.52 20.92
CA THR A 306 -34.93 4.09 20.75
C THR A 306 -36.44 3.86 20.74
N VAL A 307 -36.94 3.16 19.72
CA VAL A 307 -38.36 2.79 19.57
C VAL A 307 -38.53 1.31 19.23
N TRP A 308 -39.64 0.73 19.67
CA TRP A 308 -40.19 -0.51 19.13
C TRP A 308 -41.30 -0.20 18.12
N GLN A 309 -41.49 -1.05 17.11
CA GLN A 309 -42.57 -0.94 16.12
C GLN A 309 -43.43 -2.20 15.99
N ILE A 310 -44.71 -1.99 15.70
CA ILE A 310 -45.60 -2.98 15.07
C ILE A 310 -45.90 -2.48 13.65
N LEU A 311 -45.48 -3.23 12.64
CA LEU A 311 -45.80 -2.98 11.23
C LEU A 311 -46.85 -3.99 10.76
N ILE A 312 -47.93 -3.52 10.13
CA ILE A 312 -48.84 -4.36 9.33
C ILE A 312 -48.70 -3.93 7.86
N ASN A 313 -48.35 -4.86 6.97
CA ASN A 313 -47.97 -4.54 5.61
C ASN A 313 -49.18 -4.25 4.70
N LYS A 314 -49.07 -3.22 3.86
CA LYS A 314 -49.99 -2.97 2.75
C LYS A 314 -49.59 -3.87 1.59
N LYS A 315 -50.29 -4.98 1.43
CA LYS A 315 -50.09 -5.86 0.28
C LYS A 315 -50.60 -5.20 -1.00
N ASP A 316 -49.87 -5.36 -2.09
CA ASP A 316 -50.34 -4.92 -3.40
C ASP A 316 -51.66 -5.59 -3.79
N ASN A 317 -52.53 -4.83 -4.46
CA ASN A 317 -53.83 -5.29 -4.99
C ASN A 317 -54.85 -5.80 -3.94
N LEU A 318 -54.74 -5.38 -2.67
CA LEU A 318 -55.81 -5.58 -1.67
C LEU A 318 -57.15 -5.02 -2.17
N THR A 319 -58.23 -5.79 -2.02
CA THR A 319 -59.58 -5.26 -2.21
C THR A 319 -59.96 -4.27 -1.10
N GLU A 320 -60.99 -3.44 -1.32
CA GLU A 320 -61.51 -2.52 -0.29
C GLU A 320 -61.88 -3.24 1.02
N GLU A 321 -62.44 -4.45 0.93
CA GLU A 321 -62.82 -5.26 2.10
C GLU A 321 -61.59 -5.81 2.85
N GLU A 322 -60.55 -6.23 2.14
CA GLU A 322 -59.31 -6.72 2.77
C GLU A 322 -58.48 -5.57 3.37
N SER A 323 -58.44 -4.43 2.69
CA SER A 323 -57.81 -3.20 3.18
C SER A 323 -58.51 -2.69 4.46
N ALA A 324 -59.85 -2.69 4.50
CA ALA A 324 -60.61 -2.36 5.69
C ALA A 324 -60.35 -3.35 6.86
N LYS A 325 -60.26 -4.66 6.59
CA LYS A 325 -59.90 -5.67 7.61
C LYS A 325 -58.48 -5.49 8.12
N ALA A 326 -57.52 -5.20 7.26
CA ALA A 326 -56.14 -4.93 7.64
C ALA A 326 -56.05 -3.67 8.53
N TYR A 327 -56.75 -2.59 8.15
CA TYR A 327 -56.81 -1.39 8.98
C TYR A 327 -57.51 -1.64 10.33
N GLN A 328 -58.57 -2.45 10.39
CA GLN A 328 -59.19 -2.86 11.65
C GLN A 328 -58.24 -3.69 12.54
N LYS A 329 -57.40 -4.57 11.97
CA LYS A 329 -56.31 -5.25 12.72
C LYS A 329 -55.38 -4.22 13.36
N VAL A 330 -54.95 -3.21 12.60
CA VAL A 330 -54.09 -2.12 13.09
C VAL A 330 -54.76 -1.30 14.19
N GLN A 331 -56.04 -0.94 14.04
CA GLN A 331 -56.78 -0.21 15.07
C GLN A 331 -56.89 -0.99 16.39
N ASN A 332 -57.20 -2.29 16.32
CA ASN A 332 -57.28 -3.15 17.50
C ASN A 332 -55.91 -3.31 18.19
N LEU A 333 -54.83 -3.44 17.41
CA LEU A 333 -53.46 -3.50 17.94
C LEU A 333 -53.02 -2.16 18.54
N TRP A 334 -53.44 -1.04 17.96
CA TRP A 334 -53.19 0.29 18.52
C TRP A 334 -53.91 0.51 19.85
N GLU A 335 -55.13 -0.02 20.00
CA GLU A 335 -55.86 -0.02 21.27
C GLU A 335 -55.13 -0.85 22.34
N GLN A 336 -54.73 -2.09 22.02
CA GLN A 336 -53.94 -2.94 22.92
C GLN A 336 -52.59 -2.32 23.29
N ALA A 337 -51.91 -1.68 22.33
CA ALA A 337 -50.62 -1.05 22.55
C ALA A 337 -50.63 0.05 23.63
N LYS A 338 -51.75 0.77 23.79
CA LYS A 338 -51.90 1.83 24.81
C LYS A 338 -52.21 1.30 26.22
N GLU A 339 -52.61 0.03 26.34
CA GLU A 339 -53.06 -0.59 27.59
C GLU A 339 -52.16 -1.74 28.06
N THR A 340 -51.20 -2.18 27.25
CA THR A 340 -50.25 -3.25 27.61
C THR A 340 -49.09 -2.73 28.46
N ASP A 341 -48.75 -3.47 29.51
CA ASP A 341 -47.49 -3.29 30.26
C ASP A 341 -46.26 -3.80 29.46
N ASP A 342 -46.48 -4.62 28.43
CA ASP A 342 -45.45 -5.19 27.56
C ASP A 342 -45.81 -4.95 26.07
N PHE A 343 -45.19 -3.92 25.48
CA PHE A 343 -45.31 -3.65 24.04
C PHE A 343 -44.38 -4.57 23.21
N HIS A 344 -43.29 -5.07 23.78
CA HIS A 344 -42.30 -5.88 23.06
C HIS A 344 -42.90 -7.22 22.66
N ALA A 345 -43.50 -7.95 23.61
CA ALA A 345 -44.20 -9.21 23.33
C ALA A 345 -45.42 -9.01 22.41
N LEU A 346 -46.12 -7.86 22.50
CA LEU A 346 -47.18 -7.50 21.57
C LEU A 346 -46.64 -7.32 20.14
N ALA A 347 -45.46 -6.70 19.99
CA ALA A 347 -44.78 -6.50 18.71
C ALA A 347 -44.24 -7.80 18.11
N GLU A 348 -43.50 -8.62 18.88
CA GLU A 348 -43.01 -9.93 18.43
C GLU A 348 -44.14 -10.83 17.93
N ALA A 349 -45.31 -10.81 18.59
CA ALA A 349 -46.43 -11.67 18.24
C ALA A 349 -47.28 -11.18 17.06
N ASN A 350 -47.16 -9.91 16.62
CA ASN A 350 -48.10 -9.31 15.65
C ASN A 350 -47.47 -8.50 14.52
N SER A 351 -46.21 -8.09 14.64
CA SER A 351 -45.50 -7.30 13.64
C SER A 351 -45.13 -8.14 12.42
N GLU A 352 -45.23 -7.53 11.23
CA GLU A 352 -44.92 -8.12 9.94
C GLU A 352 -43.61 -7.53 9.35
N ALA A 353 -42.78 -6.91 10.21
CA ALA A 353 -41.43 -6.43 9.91
C ALA A 353 -40.35 -7.44 10.33
N GLU A 354 -39.23 -7.50 9.60
CA GLU A 354 -38.05 -8.29 9.97
C GLU A 354 -37.34 -7.76 11.23
N LYS A 355 -37.55 -6.48 11.56
CA LYS A 355 -36.96 -5.82 12.72
C LYS A 355 -38.01 -4.99 13.46
N ILE A 356 -38.13 -5.20 14.77
CA ILE A 356 -39.05 -4.43 15.62
C ILE A 356 -38.38 -3.29 16.39
N GLU A 357 -37.06 -3.32 16.64
CA GLU A 357 -36.37 -2.26 17.38
C GLU A 357 -35.49 -1.38 16.49
N TYR A 358 -35.56 -0.06 16.68
CA TYR A 358 -34.71 0.92 16.01
C TYR A 358 -34.17 1.95 17.01
N THR A 359 -32.85 2.15 16.98
CA THR A 359 -32.18 3.28 17.63
C THR A 359 -31.59 4.18 16.54
N PHE A 360 -31.94 5.46 16.51
CA PHE A 360 -31.53 6.38 15.43
C PHE A 360 -31.54 7.87 15.83
N GLY A 361 -30.78 8.66 15.08
CA GLY A 361 -30.73 10.12 15.16
C GLY A 361 -31.62 10.81 14.11
N ARG A 362 -31.66 12.13 14.12
CA ARG A 362 -32.37 12.94 13.11
C ARG A 362 -31.78 12.74 11.71
N GLY A 363 -32.61 12.45 10.72
CA GLY A 363 -32.20 12.03 9.37
C GLY A 363 -31.61 10.61 9.30
N GLY A 364 -31.66 9.86 10.41
CA GLY A 364 -31.13 8.50 10.55
C GLY A 364 -32.23 7.43 10.64
N GLY A 365 -33.51 7.79 10.49
CA GLY A 365 -34.60 6.83 10.47
C GLY A 365 -34.50 5.79 9.34
N PRO A 366 -35.21 4.65 9.46
CA PRO A 366 -35.22 3.61 8.42
C PRO A 366 -35.77 4.16 7.10
N LYS A 367 -34.89 4.33 6.11
CA LYS A 367 -35.18 5.00 4.81
C LYS A 367 -36.26 4.33 3.95
N GLU A 368 -36.54 3.07 4.23
CA GLU A 368 -37.67 2.30 3.69
C GLU A 368 -39.03 2.87 4.14
N TYR A 369 -39.10 3.45 5.34
CA TYR A 369 -40.31 4.08 5.85
C TYR A 369 -40.23 5.59 5.62
N SER A 370 -41.32 6.17 5.11
CA SER A 370 -41.37 7.60 4.81
C SER A 370 -41.19 8.47 6.05
N ASP A 371 -40.77 9.73 5.87
CA ASP A 371 -40.43 10.71 6.92
C ASP A 371 -41.42 10.78 8.09
N SER A 372 -42.70 10.42 7.87
CA SER A 372 -43.73 10.31 8.90
C SER A 372 -43.35 9.37 10.05
N PHE A 373 -42.56 8.32 9.78
CA PHE A 373 -42.03 7.41 10.80
C PHE A 373 -41.04 8.12 11.73
N GLU A 374 -40.01 8.78 11.17
CA GLU A 374 -39.04 9.55 11.97
C GLU A 374 -39.75 10.69 12.72
N GLN A 375 -40.62 11.43 12.03
CA GLN A 375 -41.33 12.56 12.62
C GLN A 375 -42.20 12.12 13.81
N ALA A 376 -42.94 11.02 13.69
CA ALA A 376 -43.72 10.48 14.79
C ALA A 376 -42.82 10.02 15.95
N ALA A 377 -41.77 9.23 15.68
CA ALA A 377 -40.83 8.77 16.70
C ALA A 377 -40.29 9.94 17.55
N PHE A 378 -39.72 10.97 16.91
CA PHE A 378 -39.16 12.14 17.61
C PHE A 378 -40.19 13.09 18.25
N THR A 379 -41.50 12.80 18.19
CA THR A 379 -42.51 13.50 19.01
C THR A 379 -42.81 12.80 20.34
N LEU A 380 -42.45 11.51 20.49
CA LEU A 380 -42.75 10.71 21.67
C LEU A 380 -41.84 11.01 22.86
N LYS A 381 -42.34 10.70 24.05
CA LYS A 381 -41.58 10.52 25.29
C LYS A 381 -41.48 9.06 25.70
N THR A 382 -40.47 8.74 26.50
CA THR A 382 -40.24 7.39 27.05
C THR A 382 -41.52 6.85 27.69
N GLY A 383 -42.01 5.71 27.20
CA GLY A 383 -43.27 5.09 27.61
C GLY A 383 -44.50 5.47 26.76
N GLU A 384 -44.40 6.41 25.82
CA GLU A 384 -45.52 6.81 24.96
C GLU A 384 -45.66 5.96 23.69
N VAL A 385 -46.90 5.80 23.24
CA VAL A 385 -47.29 5.10 22.01
C VAL A 385 -47.74 6.12 20.96
N SER A 386 -47.30 5.96 19.71
CA SER A 386 -47.68 6.86 18.61
C SER A 386 -49.15 6.72 18.21
N SER A 387 -49.65 7.70 17.45
CA SER A 387 -50.79 7.44 16.55
C SER A 387 -50.40 6.38 15.50
N ILE A 388 -51.40 5.77 14.86
CA ILE A 388 -51.16 4.91 13.67
C ILE A 388 -50.52 5.77 12.56
N ILE A 389 -49.30 5.40 12.15
CA ILE A 389 -48.55 6.05 11.07
C ILE A 389 -48.85 5.30 9.78
N SER A 390 -49.14 6.03 8.69
CA SER A 390 -49.27 5.45 7.35
C SER A 390 -48.01 5.74 6.54
N THR A 391 -47.39 4.69 6.00
CA THR A 391 -46.27 4.74 5.05
C THR A 391 -46.68 4.02 3.75
N ASP A 392 -45.81 3.95 2.74
CA ASP A 392 -46.12 3.15 1.54
C ASP A 392 -46.00 1.64 1.84
N TYR A 393 -45.09 1.23 2.72
CA TYR A 393 -44.94 -0.16 3.18
C TYR A 393 -46.16 -0.68 3.95
N GLY A 394 -46.80 0.16 4.77
CA GLY A 394 -47.86 -0.33 5.65
C GLY A 394 -48.46 0.69 6.59
N TRP A 395 -48.84 0.18 7.76
CA TRP A 395 -49.19 0.98 8.93
C TRP A 395 -48.29 0.60 10.09
N HIS A 396 -47.71 1.60 10.76
CA HIS A 396 -46.82 1.42 11.90
C HIS A 396 -47.46 1.96 13.18
N ILE A 397 -47.23 1.28 14.30
CA ILE A 397 -47.47 1.78 15.65
C ILE A 397 -46.12 1.74 16.37
N LEU A 398 -45.70 2.84 16.98
CA LEU A 398 -44.42 2.94 17.69
C LEU A 398 -44.63 3.03 19.20
N TYR A 399 -43.69 2.49 19.96
CA TYR A 399 -43.52 2.73 21.39
C TYR A 399 -42.13 3.28 21.65
N CYS A 400 -42.02 4.36 22.43
CA CYS A 400 -40.74 4.97 22.74
C CYS A 400 -40.09 4.30 23.96
N VAL A 401 -39.06 3.49 23.71
CA VAL A 401 -38.27 2.79 24.73
C VAL A 401 -37.36 3.77 25.48
N SER A 402 -36.78 4.74 24.76
CA SER A 402 -36.15 5.90 25.36
C SER A 402 -36.14 7.09 24.41
N ASP A 403 -36.66 8.23 24.86
CA ASP A 403 -36.57 9.51 24.13
C ASP A 403 -35.15 10.09 24.15
N PHE A 404 -34.22 9.53 24.93
CA PHE A 404 -32.79 9.85 24.89
C PHE A 404 -31.97 8.62 25.28
N ASN A 405 -31.47 7.88 24.28
CA ASN A 405 -30.55 6.78 24.53
C ASN A 405 -29.15 7.37 24.76
N GLU A 406 -28.68 7.36 26.02
CA GLU A 406 -27.45 8.02 26.43
C GLU A 406 -26.21 7.37 25.82
N ASP A 407 -26.05 6.05 25.94
CA ASP A 407 -24.92 5.29 25.40
C ASP A 407 -24.78 5.47 23.87
N ALA A 408 -25.89 5.32 23.14
CA ALA A 408 -25.89 5.50 21.69
C ALA A 408 -25.68 6.98 21.28
N THR A 409 -26.10 7.94 22.12
CA THR A 409 -25.79 9.36 21.92
C THR A 409 -24.33 9.67 22.18
N ILE A 410 -23.68 9.01 23.15
CA ILE A 410 -22.24 9.12 23.41
C ILE A 410 -21.46 8.57 22.22
N GLN A 411 -21.76 7.35 21.77
CA GLN A 411 -21.12 6.76 20.58
C GLN A 411 -21.22 7.69 19.36
N VAL A 412 -22.41 8.26 19.08
CA VAL A 412 -22.57 9.18 17.94
C VAL A 412 -21.84 10.52 18.15
N LYS A 413 -21.59 10.97 19.39
CA LYS A 413 -20.69 12.11 19.63
C LYS A 413 -19.24 11.74 19.30
N GLU A 414 -18.79 10.56 19.73
CA GLU A 414 -17.44 10.05 19.48
C GLU A 414 -17.19 9.83 17.98
N ASP A 415 -18.11 9.17 17.27
CA ASP A 415 -18.10 9.01 15.81
C ASP A 415 -18.03 10.35 15.07
N ILE A 416 -18.78 11.37 15.51
CA ILE A 416 -18.75 12.72 14.92
C ILE A 416 -17.40 13.42 15.20
N ILE A 417 -16.79 13.19 16.36
CA ILE A 417 -15.47 13.74 16.68
C ILE A 417 -14.40 13.04 15.83
N GLU A 418 -14.41 11.71 15.76
CA GLU A 418 -13.51 10.91 14.91
C GLU A 418 -13.64 11.32 13.42
N GLN A 419 -14.87 11.46 12.91
CA GLN A 419 -15.12 11.97 11.56
C GLN A 419 -14.46 13.33 11.35
N ARG A 420 -14.62 14.29 12.27
CA ARG A 420 -13.99 15.62 12.18
C ARG A 420 -12.46 15.56 12.22
N ARG A 421 -11.87 14.61 12.97
CA ARG A 421 -10.41 14.39 12.99
C ARG A 421 -9.93 13.87 11.64
N ASN A 422 -10.66 12.88 11.08
CA ASN A 422 -10.36 12.28 9.79
C ASN A 422 -10.51 13.31 8.65
N GLU A 423 -11.54 14.16 8.68
CA GLU A 423 -11.73 15.28 7.74
C GLU A 423 -10.57 16.29 7.84
N MET A 424 -10.25 16.76 9.05
CA MET A 424 -9.14 17.69 9.29
C MET A 424 -7.78 17.12 8.86
N PHE A 425 -7.54 15.83 9.10
CA PHE A 425 -6.29 15.18 8.68
C PHE A 425 -6.22 14.93 7.17
N ALA A 426 -7.35 14.61 6.53
CA ALA A 426 -7.42 14.47 5.08
C ALA A 426 -7.19 15.80 4.35
N GLU A 427 -7.65 16.94 4.90
CA GLU A 427 -7.32 18.27 4.40
C GLU A 427 -5.81 18.54 4.48
N LEU A 428 -5.19 18.33 5.65
CA LEU A 428 -3.74 18.50 5.85
C LEU A 428 -2.91 17.58 4.94
N TYR A 429 -3.30 16.31 4.82
CA TYR A 429 -2.63 15.35 3.94
C TYR A 429 -2.81 15.70 2.45
N SER A 430 -3.97 16.24 2.07
CA SER A 430 -4.20 16.74 0.71
C SER A 430 -3.36 17.97 0.37
N GLU A 431 -2.95 18.78 1.36
CA GLU A 431 -1.95 19.83 1.15
C GLU A 431 -0.54 19.21 1.03
N TRP A 432 -0.13 18.38 2.01
CA TRP A 432 1.20 17.78 2.08
C TRP A 432 1.56 16.95 0.84
N SER A 433 0.62 16.16 0.32
CA SER A 433 0.85 15.29 -0.84
C SER A 433 1.17 16.05 -2.13
N THR A 434 0.85 17.35 -2.22
CA THR A 434 1.25 18.20 -3.36
C THR A 434 2.75 18.52 -3.38
N GLU A 435 3.50 18.23 -2.30
CA GLU A 435 4.95 18.43 -2.23
C GLU A 435 5.77 17.23 -2.75
N TYR A 436 5.14 16.13 -3.18
CA TYR A 436 5.80 14.84 -3.46
C TYR A 436 5.40 14.26 -4.81
N ASP A 437 6.37 14.02 -5.69
CA ASP A 437 6.20 13.12 -6.83
C ASP A 437 6.19 11.66 -6.35
N VAL A 438 5.23 10.86 -6.83
CA VAL A 438 5.12 9.43 -6.53
C VAL A 438 5.35 8.63 -7.82
N VAL A 439 6.32 7.73 -7.79
CA VAL A 439 6.72 6.92 -8.96
C VAL A 439 6.68 5.45 -8.56
N VAL A 440 5.77 4.68 -9.14
CA VAL A 440 5.64 3.23 -8.88
C VAL A 440 6.24 2.44 -10.06
N ASN A 441 7.01 1.40 -9.74
CA ASN A 441 7.44 0.39 -10.69
C ASN A 441 6.28 -0.60 -10.92
N THR A 442 5.35 -0.21 -11.80
CA THR A 442 4.11 -0.98 -12.07
C THR A 442 4.40 -2.36 -12.66
N GLU A 443 5.54 -2.56 -13.33
CA GLU A 443 5.98 -3.87 -13.84
C GLU A 443 6.26 -4.83 -12.68
N ALA A 444 7.18 -4.46 -11.78
CA ALA A 444 7.47 -5.25 -10.58
C ALA A 444 6.26 -5.43 -9.66
N TRP A 445 5.40 -4.39 -9.53
CA TRP A 445 4.22 -4.46 -8.67
C TRP A 445 3.15 -5.42 -9.21
N ASN A 446 2.99 -5.50 -10.53
CA ASN A 446 2.06 -6.43 -11.17
C ASN A 446 2.60 -7.87 -11.18
N ALA A 447 3.92 -8.05 -11.25
CA ALA A 447 4.58 -9.36 -11.24
C ALA A 447 4.50 -10.11 -9.89
N ILE A 448 4.04 -9.46 -8.82
CA ILE A 448 3.74 -10.14 -7.55
C ILE A 448 2.41 -10.87 -7.67
N ALA A 449 2.37 -12.19 -7.47
CA ALA A 449 1.12 -12.91 -7.24
C ALA A 449 0.78 -12.95 -5.74
N LEU A 450 -0.50 -12.73 -5.39
CA LEU A 450 -1.04 -13.02 -4.05
C LEU A 450 -1.46 -14.49 -3.89
N LYS A 451 -1.56 -15.22 -5.01
CA LYS A 451 -1.92 -16.64 -5.08
C LYS A 451 -0.66 -17.46 -5.35
N ASP A 452 -0.30 -18.38 -4.45
CA ASP A 452 0.73 -19.40 -4.71
C ASP A 452 0.22 -20.37 -5.82
N GLU A 453 1.10 -20.80 -6.73
CA GLU A 453 0.82 -21.76 -7.85
C GLU A 453 1.04 -23.24 -7.47
#